data_AF-A0A4Q5M3T9-F1
#
_entry.id   AF-A0A4Q5M3T9-F1
#
_cell.length_a   1.000
_cell.length_b   1.000
_cell.length_c   1.000
_cell.angle_alpha   90.00
_cell.angle_beta   90.00
_cell.angle_gamma   90.00
#
_symmetry.space_group_name_H-M   'P 1'
#
loop_
_entity.id
_entity.type
_entity.pdbx_description
1 polymer ?
#
loop_
_entity_poly.entity_id
_entity_poly.type
_entity_poly.pdbx_seq_one_letter_code
_entity_poly.pdbx_strand_id
1 'polypeptide(L)'
;MNKSKVFEMNKNNVELNEKFAERRRFDLMASLAIDALGMSTFLLPALGESFDLVLAPVIAALIYSVHRTTFGAIFGFIEEIIPFTDIIPTATVLWAYRYIFKKKETWEQFAEKYNKKNNKNIVVPV
;
A
#
# COMPACT_ATOMS: atom_id res chain seq x y z
N MET A 1 27.26 6.46 -26.27
CA MET A 1 25.85 6.02 -26.38
C MET A 1 25.13 6.93 -27.39
N ASN A 2 24.28 6.41 -28.27
CA ASN A 2 23.60 7.21 -29.32
C ASN A 2 22.41 8.01 -28.74
N LYS A 3 22.11 9.20 -29.29
CA LYS A 3 21.00 10.10 -28.92
C LYS A 3 19.65 9.38 -28.87
N SER A 4 19.35 8.49 -29.83
CA SER A 4 18.09 7.73 -29.84
C SER A 4 17.95 6.82 -28.62
N LYS A 5 19.06 6.20 -28.17
CA LYS A 5 19.06 5.35 -26.97
C LYS A 5 18.90 6.17 -25.69
N VAL A 6 19.50 7.37 -25.63
CA VAL A 6 19.30 8.31 -24.51
C VAL A 6 17.85 8.78 -24.42
N PHE A 7 17.22 9.07 -25.57
CA PHE A 7 15.82 9.49 -25.64
C PHE A 7 14.86 8.40 -25.14
N GLU A 8 15.04 7.16 -25.59
CA GLU A 8 14.25 6.01 -25.13
C GLU A 8 14.40 5.77 -23.62
N MET A 9 15.62 5.89 -23.10
CA MET A 9 15.87 5.77 -21.65
C MET A 9 15.12 6.85 -20.85
N ASN A 10 15.17 8.11 -21.31
CA ASN A 10 14.45 9.19 -20.64
C ASN A 10 12.94 8.97 -20.66
N LYS A 11 12.38 8.56 -21.80
CA LYS A 11 10.95 8.25 -21.92
C LYS A 11 10.52 7.15 -20.95
N ASN A 12 11.29 6.06 -20.87
CA ASN A 12 11.00 4.96 -19.96
C ASN A 12 11.07 5.37 -18.48
N ASN A 13 12.03 6.22 -18.12
CA ASN A 13 12.15 6.75 -16.75
C ASN A 13 10.95 7.62 -16.36
N VAL A 14 10.45 8.45 -17.29
CA VAL A 14 9.24 9.25 -17.08
C VAL A 14 8.04 8.34 -16.87
N GLU A 15 7.81 7.37 -17.76
CA GLU A 15 6.69 6.43 -17.66
C GLU A 15 6.72 5.62 -16.35
N LEU A 16 7.90 5.14 -15.94
CA LEU A 16 8.06 4.41 -14.68
C LEU A 16 7.70 5.28 -13.46
N ASN A 17 8.14 6.54 -13.43
CA ASN A 17 7.86 7.46 -12.33
C ASN A 17 6.38 7.85 -12.27
N GLU A 18 5.73 8.05 -13.43
CA GLU A 18 4.28 8.26 -13.51
C GLU A 18 3.52 7.06 -12.95
N LYS A 19 3.88 5.84 -13.37
CA LYS A 19 3.25 4.61 -12.87
C LYS A 19 3.49 4.37 -11.39
N PHE A 20 4.67 4.73 -10.88
CA PHE A 20 4.95 4.69 -9.45
C PHE A 20 4.09 5.71 -8.68
N ALA A 21 3.93 6.93 -9.19
CA ALA A 21 3.10 7.95 -8.58
C ALA A 21 1.61 7.57 -8.57
N GLU A 22 1.09 7.00 -9.67
CA GLU A 22 -0.24 6.41 -9.74
C GLU A 22 -0.43 5.34 -8.66
N ARG A 23 0.52 4.40 -8.57
CA ARG A 23 0.47 3.32 -7.57
C ARG A 23 0.48 3.86 -6.14
N ARG A 24 1.34 4.84 -5.85
CA ARG A 24 1.40 5.50 -4.54
C ARG A 24 0.07 6.12 -4.15
N ARG A 25 -0.60 6.81 -5.10
CA ARG A 25 -1.92 7.44 -4.86
C ARG A 25 -3.00 6.40 -4.63
N PHE A 26 -3.02 5.33 -5.43
CA PHE A 26 -3.95 4.23 -5.24
C PHE A 26 -3.81 3.59 -3.86
N ASP A 27 -2.58 3.24 -3.46
CA ASP A 27 -2.34 2.62 -2.15
C ASP A 27 -2.74 3.57 -1.00
N LEU A 28 -2.58 4.90 -1.16
CA LEU A 28 -3.03 5.87 -0.16
C LEU A 28 -4.55 5.86 -0.03
N MET A 29 -5.26 5.96 -1.15
CA MET A 29 -6.73 5.98 -1.15
C MET A 29 -7.31 4.68 -0.60
N ALA A 30 -6.72 3.54 -0.96
CA ALA A 30 -7.10 2.25 -0.42
C ALA A 30 -6.84 2.18 1.09
N SER A 31 -5.71 2.69 1.56
CA SER A 31 -5.38 2.73 3.00
C SER A 31 -6.36 3.58 3.79
N LEU A 32 -6.67 4.79 3.30
CA LEU A 32 -7.66 5.67 3.92
C LEU A 32 -9.06 5.04 3.94
N ALA A 33 -9.44 4.33 2.88
CA ALA A 33 -10.72 3.62 2.84
C ALA A 33 -10.77 2.44 3.82
N ILE A 34 -9.68 1.67 3.93
CA ILE A 34 -9.57 0.56 4.89
C ILE A 34 -9.69 1.09 6.32
N ASP A 35 -8.91 2.12 6.68
CA ASP A 35 -8.96 2.68 8.04
C ASP A 35 -10.33 3.33 8.34
N ALA A 36 -10.97 3.97 7.36
CA ALA A 36 -12.31 4.50 7.52
C ALA A 36 -13.37 3.40 7.70
N LEU A 37 -13.20 2.24 7.09
CA LEU A 37 -14.07 1.07 7.28
C LEU A 37 -13.90 0.48 8.68
N GLY A 38 -12.66 0.30 9.15
CA GLY A 38 -12.38 -0.17 10.50
C GLY A 38 -12.97 0.75 11.57
N MET A 39 -12.70 2.05 11.45
CA MET A 39 -13.28 3.06 12.34
C MET A 39 -14.81 3.21 12.23
N SER A 40 -15.46 2.69 11.18
CA SER A 40 -16.91 2.83 11.04
C SER A 40 -17.70 2.00 12.07
N THR A 41 -17.07 0.98 12.64
CA THR A 41 -17.63 0.12 13.70
C THR A 41 -18.00 0.90 14.97
N PHE A 42 -17.34 2.03 15.24
CA PHE A 42 -17.68 2.93 16.36
C PHE A 42 -19.09 3.56 16.26
N LEU A 43 -19.70 3.58 15.07
CA LEU A 43 -21.03 4.16 14.89
C LEU A 43 -22.15 3.30 15.49
N LEU A 44 -21.91 2.01 15.74
CA LEU A 44 -22.86 1.08 16.37
C LEU A 44 -22.15 0.18 17.41
N PRO A 45 -21.69 0.72 18.56
CA PRO A 45 -20.83 0.00 19.52
C PRO A 45 -21.39 -1.35 20.00
N ALA A 46 -22.73 -1.47 20.13
CA ALA A 46 -23.37 -2.69 20.61
C ALA A 46 -23.59 -3.78 19.54
N LEU A 47 -23.54 -3.43 18.24
CA LEU A 47 -23.64 -4.38 17.13
C LEU A 47 -22.28 -4.62 16.46
N GLY A 48 -21.37 -3.64 16.55
CA GLY A 48 -20.03 -3.62 16.00
C GLY A 48 -19.14 -4.74 16.57
N GLU A 49 -19.10 -4.91 17.89
CA GLU A 49 -18.25 -5.93 18.55
C GLU A 49 -18.53 -7.36 18.06
N SER A 50 -19.77 -7.67 17.68
CA SER A 50 -20.13 -8.98 17.10
C SER A 50 -19.78 -9.10 15.62
N PHE A 51 -19.71 -7.97 14.92
CA PHE A 51 -19.38 -7.86 13.51
C PHE A 51 -17.86 -7.96 13.27
N ASP A 52 -17.04 -7.63 14.27
CA ASP A 52 -15.57 -7.70 14.22
C ASP A 52 -15.06 -9.13 13.96
N LEU A 53 -15.83 -10.17 14.31
CA LEU A 53 -15.51 -11.56 13.95
C LEU A 53 -15.44 -11.80 12.43
N VAL A 54 -16.17 -11.01 11.65
CA VAL A 54 -16.17 -11.05 10.18
C VAL A 54 -15.34 -9.90 9.62
N LEU A 55 -15.44 -8.71 10.22
CA LEU A 55 -14.80 -7.50 9.72
C LEU A 55 -13.27 -7.53 9.92
N ALA A 56 -12.78 -7.98 11.08
CA ALA A 56 -11.33 -8.05 11.33
C ALA A 56 -10.59 -8.93 10.30
N PRO A 57 -11.06 -10.16 9.96
CA PRO A 57 -10.49 -10.92 8.84
C PRO A 57 -10.53 -10.19 7.49
N VAL A 58 -11.60 -9.43 7.22
CA VAL A 58 -11.75 -8.65 5.99
C VAL A 58 -10.74 -7.52 5.94
N ILE A 59 -10.60 -6.73 7.01
CA ILE A 59 -9.61 -5.65 7.12
C ILE A 59 -8.19 -6.22 6.97
N ALA A 60 -7.87 -7.31 7.65
CA ALA A 60 -6.60 -8.01 7.51
C ALA A 60 -6.31 -8.43 6.05
N ALA A 61 -7.31 -9.02 5.37
CA ALA A 61 -7.20 -9.42 3.98
C ALA A 61 -7.00 -8.22 3.05
N LEU A 62 -7.70 -7.11 3.28
CA LEU A 62 -7.56 -5.88 2.52
C LEU A 62 -6.17 -5.26 2.70
N ILE A 63 -5.67 -5.13 3.93
CA ILE A 63 -4.31 -4.66 4.22
C ILE A 63 -3.28 -5.53 3.50
N TYR A 64 -3.41 -6.86 3.58
CA TYR A 64 -2.52 -7.77 2.86
C TYR A 64 -2.61 -7.59 1.34
N SER A 65 -3.80 -7.36 0.78
CA SER A 65 -3.97 -7.20 -0.66
C SER A 65 -3.27 -5.96 -1.22
N VAL A 66 -3.32 -4.85 -0.48
CA VAL A 66 -2.74 -3.54 -0.85
C VAL A 66 -1.24 -3.51 -0.55
N HIS A 67 -0.88 -3.79 0.71
CA HIS A 67 0.48 -3.60 1.21
C HIS A 67 1.35 -4.85 1.11
N ARG A 68 0.76 -6.04 0.93
CA ARG A 68 1.48 -7.33 0.82
C ARG A 68 2.39 -7.60 2.01
N THR A 69 1.94 -7.23 3.22
CA THR A 69 2.67 -7.44 4.47
C THR A 69 1.84 -8.27 5.45
N THR A 70 2.37 -9.41 5.88
CA THR A 70 1.71 -10.27 6.89
C THR A 70 1.62 -9.58 8.24
N PHE A 71 2.69 -8.92 8.70
CA PHE A 71 2.66 -8.19 9.97
C PHE A 71 1.60 -7.09 10.00
N GLY A 72 1.48 -6.30 8.93
CA GLY A 72 0.44 -5.28 8.83
C GLY A 72 -0.98 -5.85 8.87
N ALA A 73 -1.20 -7.00 8.23
CA ALA A 73 -2.49 -7.69 8.27
C ALA A 73 -2.82 -8.25 9.67
N ILE A 74 -1.82 -8.81 10.36
CA ILE A 74 -1.98 -9.27 11.74
C ILE A 74 -2.26 -8.09 12.66
N PHE A 75 -1.55 -6.97 12.50
CA PHE A 75 -1.74 -5.80 13.34
C PHE A 75 -3.14 -5.19 13.15
N GLY A 76 -3.59 -5.03 11.91
CA GLY A 76 -4.96 -4.57 11.64
C GLY A 76 -6.03 -5.55 12.13
N PHE A 77 -5.80 -6.86 12.08
CA PHE A 77 -6.72 -7.84 12.67
C PHE A 77 -6.83 -7.69 14.20
N ILE A 78 -5.69 -7.51 14.88
CA ILE A 78 -5.63 -7.37 16.33
C ILE A 78 -6.30 -6.08 16.77
N GLU A 79 -6.10 -5.00 16.01
CA GLU A 79 -6.72 -3.70 16.27
C GLU A 79 -8.25 -3.81 16.32
N GLU A 80 -8.84 -4.45 15.31
CA GLU A 80 -10.30 -4.63 15.15
C GLU A 80 -10.93 -5.60 16.15
N ILE A 81 -10.16 -6.54 16.72
CA ILE A 81 -10.69 -7.47 17.73
C ILE A 81 -10.61 -6.91 19.14
N ILE A 82 -9.67 -6.00 19.38
CA ILE A 82 -9.51 -5.39 20.69
C ILE A 82 -10.39 -4.12 20.73
N PRO A 83 -11.49 -4.13 21.48
CA PRO A 83 -12.32 -2.95 21.59
C PRO A 83 -11.48 -1.78 22.10
N PHE A 84 -11.80 -0.58 21.62
CA PHE A 84 -11.10 0.68 21.92
C PHE A 84 -9.73 0.88 21.25
N THR A 85 -9.18 -0.09 20.50
CA THR A 85 -7.92 0.12 19.77
C THR A 85 -8.05 0.60 18.33
N ASP A 86 -9.26 0.54 17.74
CA ASP A 86 -9.61 0.92 16.35
C ASP A 86 -9.40 2.39 15.96
N ILE A 87 -8.68 3.16 16.79
CA ILE A 87 -8.39 4.58 16.53
C ILE A 87 -7.10 4.73 15.71
N ILE A 88 -6.32 3.66 15.55
CA ILE A 88 -5.01 3.71 14.90
C ILE A 88 -5.21 3.51 13.39
N PRO A 89 -4.87 4.48 12.53
CA PRO A 89 -5.03 4.30 11.09
C PRO A 89 -3.93 3.41 10.51
N THR A 90 -3.95 2.10 10.83
CA THR A 90 -2.89 1.12 10.57
C THR A 90 -2.53 1.02 9.09
N ALA A 91 -3.51 0.99 8.19
CA ALA A 91 -3.23 0.92 6.76
C ALA A 91 -2.54 2.20 6.27
N THR A 92 -2.94 3.37 6.78
CA THR A 92 -2.33 4.66 6.43
C THR A 92 -0.92 4.79 7.02
N VAL A 93 -0.68 4.28 8.23
CA VAL A 93 0.67 4.21 8.81
C VAL A 93 1.58 3.32 7.96
N LEU A 94 1.10 2.16 7.51
CA LEU A 94 1.85 1.29 6.59
C LEU A 94 2.16 1.99 5.26
N TRP A 95 1.20 2.74 4.72
CA TRP A 95 1.42 3.56 3.53
C TRP A 95 2.52 4.61 3.77
N ALA A 96 2.47 5.33 4.89
CA ALA A 96 3.48 6.32 5.24
C ALA A 96 4.86 5.66 5.42
N TYR A 97 4.93 4.53 6.13
CA TYR A 97 6.13 3.73 6.26
C TYR A 97 6.74 3.38 4.90
N ARG A 98 5.92 2.86 3.99
CA ARG A 98 6.35 2.43 2.65
C ARG A 98 6.80 3.61 1.76
N TYR A 99 6.03 4.68 1.71
CA TYR A 99 6.21 5.74 0.70
C TYR A 99 6.95 6.99 1.19
N ILE A 100 7.14 7.12 2.50
CA ILE A 100 7.89 8.23 3.11
C ILE A 100 9.22 7.70 3.65
N PHE A 101 9.19 6.75 4.58
CA PHE A 101 10.40 6.26 5.26
C PHE A 101 11.19 5.26 4.41
N LYS A 102 10.48 4.40 3.67
CA LYS A 102 11.05 3.33 2.82
C LYS A 102 10.89 3.61 1.33
N LYS A 103 10.84 4.90 0.95
CA LYS A 103 10.53 5.34 -0.41
C LYS A 103 11.48 4.74 -1.45
N LYS A 104 12.78 4.70 -1.15
CA LYS A 104 13.81 4.19 -2.06
C LYS A 104 13.63 2.69 -2.30
N GLU A 105 13.60 1.88 -1.24
CA GLU A 105 13.43 0.43 -1.38
C GLU A 105 12.09 0.09 -2.06
N THR A 106 11.04 0.86 -1.76
CA THR A 106 9.73 0.68 -2.41
C THR A 106 9.76 1.00 -3.90
N TRP A 107 10.46 2.06 -4.30
CA TRP A 107 10.62 2.43 -5.70
C TRP A 107 11.44 1.40 -6.47
N GLU A 108 12.53 0.90 -5.89
CA GLU A 108 13.35 -0.18 -6.47
C GLU A 108 12.53 -1.45 -6.69
N GLN A 109 11.81 -1.92 -5.66
CA GLN A 109 10.91 -3.08 -5.77
C GLN A 109 9.83 -2.88 -6.84
N PHE A 110 9.29 -1.67 -6.96
CA PHE A 110 8.32 -1.35 -8.00
C PHE A 110 8.94 -1.40 -9.40
N ALA A 111 10.13 -0.79 -9.57
CA ALA A 111 10.86 -0.76 -10.82
C ALA A 111 11.26 -2.16 -11.30
N GLU A 112 11.73 -3.02 -10.41
CA GLU A 112 12.05 -4.42 -10.72
C GLU A 112 10.82 -5.19 -11.21
N LYS A 113 9.68 -5.06 -10.50
CA LYS A 113 8.42 -5.70 -10.90
C LYS A 113 7.92 -5.16 -12.24
N TYR A 114 8.04 -3.85 -12.46
CA TYR A 114 7.61 -3.20 -13.70
C TYR A 114 8.49 -3.62 -14.88
N ASN A 115 9.82 -3.65 -14.71
CA ASN A 115 10.77 -4.13 -15.71
C ASN A 115 10.47 -5.58 -16.10
N LYS A 116 10.32 -6.46 -15.12
CA LYS A 116 9.99 -7.89 -15.33
C LYS A 116 8.67 -8.05 -16.08
N LYS A 117 7.64 -7.27 -15.73
CA LYS A 117 6.31 -7.34 -16.35
C LYS A 117 6.29 -6.84 -17.79
N ASN A 118 7.10 -5.82 -18.11
CA ASN A 118 7.07 -5.14 -19.41
C ASN A 118 8.28 -5.50 -20.31
N ASN A 119 9.12 -6.45 -19.91
CA ASN A 119 10.37 -6.81 -20.58
C ASN A 119 11.27 -5.58 -20.87
N LYS A 120 11.36 -4.66 -19.90
CA LYS A 120 12.17 -3.43 -19.97
C LYS A 120 13.43 -3.58 -19.11
N ASN A 121 14.50 -2.89 -19.49
CA ASN A 121 15.78 -2.84 -18.76
C ASN A 121 16.04 -1.44 -18.21
N ILE A 122 15.11 -0.91 -17.40
CA ILE A 122 15.30 0.38 -16.76
C ILE A 122 16.32 0.21 -15.64
N VAL A 123 17.41 0.99 -15.69
CA VAL A 123 18.42 1.00 -14.63
C VAL A 123 17.88 1.81 -13.46
N VAL A 124 17.63 1.13 -12.34
CA VAL A 124 17.40 1.74 -11.03
C VAL A 124 18.70 2.41 -10.59
N PRO A 125 18.75 3.75 -10.40
CA PRO A 125 19.89 4.38 -9.76
C PRO A 125 19.98 3.89 -8.32
N VAL A 126 21.05 3.15 -8.03
CA VAL A 126 21.43 2.72 -6.67
C VAL A 126 21.92 3.92 -5.88
#